data_AF-A0A6B0X165-F1
#
_entry.id   AF-A0A6B0X165-F1
#
_cell.length_a   1.000
_cell.length_b   1.000
_cell.length_c   1.000
_cell.angle_alpha   90.00
_cell.angle_beta   90.00
_cell.angle_gamma   90.00
#
_symmetry.space_group_name_H-M   'P 1'
#
loop_
_entity.id
_entity.type
_entity.pdbx_description
1 polymer ?
#
loop_
_entity_poly.entity_id
_entity_poly.type
_entity_poly.pdbx_seq_one_letter_code
_entity_poly.pdbx_strand_id
1 'polypeptide(L)'
;MRDIIAVDIAPGPYKMTLTAEDIYGDISGACEGNMRVRRFEGTELVVSDVVFASELKKAESAGRFVKNGWHVVPNTTRFFRVGKPIQIYFEVYNFKVMPNNPNDSFVLGYSLLDTADVVVKSYPAKRLIKPGESVVKTDVLETEGLSGGAYDLQIELFDRSTREHVRHKRKVFLISDENENPQLTEAQQEQLRYFQTIHHIASEKDLGLYESLPTQDSKMKFLRTFWKKLDPTPKTPLNERLRDHINRMKYSDDTFTSQPGKRGSETDKGRVYIKYGPPSERDYTTSAAIGKAIDTWTYEKSGRYIFIFFDRRGTGVYELVHSTMSGELYNPNWQDTAF
;
A
#
# COMPACT_ATOMS: atom_id res chain seq x y z
N MET A 1 -5.81 -16.31 -8.72
CA MET A 1 -4.64 -17.16 -9.00
C MET A 1 -3.45 -16.60 -8.23
N ARG A 2 -2.70 -17.41 -7.47
CA ARG A 2 -1.45 -16.96 -6.85
C ARG A 2 -0.34 -17.18 -7.87
N ASP A 3 0.56 -16.21 -8.03
CA ASP A 3 1.64 -16.31 -9.01
C ASP A 3 2.96 -15.79 -8.44
N ILE A 4 4.07 -16.20 -9.06
CA ILE A 4 5.43 -15.82 -8.65
C ILE A 4 6.32 -15.65 -9.87
N ILE A 5 7.03 -14.52 -9.92
CA ILE A 5 8.06 -14.24 -10.92
C ILE A 5 9.40 -14.22 -10.19
N ALA A 6 10.32 -15.09 -10.59
CA ALA A 6 11.67 -15.13 -10.08
C ALA A 6 12.60 -14.40 -11.06
N VAL A 7 13.44 -13.52 -10.54
CA VAL A 7 14.42 -12.76 -11.34
C VAL A 7 15.73 -12.72 -10.58
N ASP A 8 16.83 -13.09 -11.25
CA ASP A 8 18.18 -13.00 -10.72
C ASP A 8 18.82 -11.69 -11.21
N ILE A 9 18.98 -10.73 -10.31
CA ILE A 9 19.54 -9.40 -10.59
C ILE A 9 20.54 -8.99 -9.52
N ALA A 10 21.55 -8.20 -9.93
CA ALA A 10 22.57 -7.71 -9.02
C ALA A 10 21.98 -6.84 -7.89
N PRO A 11 22.60 -6.79 -6.70
CA PRO A 11 22.17 -5.88 -5.64
C PRO A 11 22.19 -4.42 -6.09
N GLY A 12 21.16 -3.64 -5.73
CA GLY A 12 21.07 -2.24 -6.15
C GLY A 12 19.65 -1.68 -6.10
N PRO A 13 19.50 -0.37 -6.37
CA PRO A 13 18.20 0.25 -6.59
C PRO A 13 17.68 -0.09 -7.99
N TYR A 14 16.40 -0.40 -8.08
CA TYR A 14 15.68 -0.71 -9.31
C TYR A 14 14.35 0.04 -9.36
N LYS A 15 13.91 0.33 -10.58
CA LYS A 15 12.51 0.63 -10.86
C LYS A 15 11.88 -0.66 -11.40
N MET A 16 10.84 -1.14 -10.73
CA MET A 16 10.09 -2.33 -11.11
C MET A 16 8.79 -1.91 -11.78
N THR A 17 8.46 -2.55 -12.90
CA THR A 17 7.16 -2.42 -13.55
C THR A 17 6.50 -3.80 -13.56
N LEU A 18 5.40 -3.97 -12.83
CA LEU A 18 4.60 -5.19 -12.87
C LEU A 18 3.47 -4.98 -13.87
N THR A 19 3.41 -5.83 -14.90
CA THR A 19 2.31 -5.83 -15.88
C THR A 19 1.48 -7.09 -15.68
N ALA A 20 0.17 -6.93 -15.60
CA ALA A 20 -0.82 -8.00 -15.57
C ALA A 20 -1.66 -7.92 -16.84
N GLU A 21 -1.89 -9.04 -17.49
CA GLU A 21 -2.70 -9.15 -18.70
C GLU A 21 -3.85 -10.13 -18.42
N ASP A 22 -5.05 -9.81 -18.92
CA ASP A 22 -6.17 -10.73 -18.91
C ASP A 22 -5.86 -11.94 -19.81
N ILE A 23 -6.42 -13.10 -19.47
CA ILE A 23 -6.13 -14.38 -20.13
C ILE A 23 -6.52 -14.41 -21.61
N TYR A 24 -7.33 -13.45 -22.06
CA TYR A 24 -7.74 -13.28 -23.46
C TYR A 24 -6.91 -12.22 -24.21
N GLY A 25 -5.94 -11.56 -23.56
CA GLY A 25 -5.00 -10.60 -24.15
C GLY A 25 -5.58 -9.20 -24.44
N ASP A 26 -6.88 -9.00 -24.22
CA ASP A 26 -7.57 -7.76 -24.60
C ASP A 26 -7.45 -6.62 -23.57
N ILE A 27 -6.85 -6.89 -22.41
CA ILE A 27 -6.73 -5.96 -21.28
C ILE A 27 -5.40 -6.19 -20.58
N SER A 28 -4.57 -5.15 -20.46
CA SER A 28 -3.39 -5.17 -19.59
C SER A 28 -3.38 -3.99 -18.62
N GLY A 29 -2.67 -4.18 -17.51
CA GLY A 29 -2.59 -3.36 -16.31
C GLY A 29 -1.12 -3.25 -15.88
N ALA A 30 -0.47 -2.08 -15.84
CA ALA A 30 0.87 -1.95 -15.27
C ALA A 30 0.89 -1.10 -14.00
N CYS A 31 1.70 -1.47 -13.03
CA CYS A 31 2.07 -0.60 -11.92
C CYS A 31 3.59 -0.49 -11.82
N GLU A 32 4.08 0.71 -11.53
CA GLU A 32 5.49 0.98 -11.31
C GLU A 32 5.76 1.18 -9.82
N GLY A 33 6.90 0.68 -9.36
CA GLY A 33 7.36 0.89 -7.99
C GLY A 33 8.88 0.89 -7.92
N ASN A 34 9.42 1.58 -6.93
CA ASN A 34 10.85 1.50 -6.64
C ASN A 34 11.10 0.27 -5.76
N MET A 35 12.16 -0.46 -6.07
CA MET A 35 12.60 -1.64 -5.33
C MET A 35 14.10 -1.55 -5.07
N ARG A 36 14.55 -2.00 -3.90
CA ARG A 36 15.98 -2.16 -3.62
C ARG A 36 16.28 -3.64 -3.41
N VAL A 37 17.11 -4.19 -4.26
CA VAL A 37 17.62 -5.56 -4.13
C VAL A 37 18.77 -5.52 -3.14
N ARG A 38 18.63 -6.28 -2.05
CA ARG A 38 19.64 -6.34 -0.99
C ARG A 38 20.84 -7.18 -1.44
N ARG A 39 22.01 -6.81 -0.94
CA ARG A 39 23.23 -7.60 -1.08
C ARG A 39 23.28 -8.63 0.02
N PHE A 40 23.33 -9.91 -0.35
CA PHE A 40 23.51 -11.03 0.59
C PHE A 40 24.95 -11.56 0.60
N GLU A 41 25.72 -11.33 -0.47
CA GLU A 41 27.15 -11.63 -0.51
C GLU A 41 27.93 -10.76 0.48
N GLY A 42 28.67 -11.40 1.39
CA GLY A 42 29.52 -10.70 2.35
C GLY A 42 30.05 -11.67 3.41
N THR A 43 30.69 -11.09 4.42
CA THR A 43 31.26 -11.83 5.57
C THR A 43 30.40 -11.76 6.82
N GLU A 44 29.35 -10.93 6.79
CA GLU A 44 28.44 -10.71 7.91
C GLU A 44 27.26 -11.66 7.83
N LEU A 45 26.88 -12.19 9.00
CA LEU A 45 25.71 -13.02 9.16
C LEU A 45 24.44 -12.26 8.76
N VAL A 46 23.68 -12.79 7.79
CA VAL A 46 22.50 -12.10 7.24
C VAL A 46 21.31 -13.06 7.15
N VAL A 47 20.12 -12.52 7.39
CA VAL A 47 18.84 -13.20 7.24
C VAL A 47 18.08 -12.62 6.04
N SER A 48 17.51 -13.49 5.20
CA SER A 48 16.64 -13.11 4.08
C SER A 48 15.38 -12.39 4.57
N ASP A 49 14.53 -11.92 3.65
CA ASP A 49 13.18 -11.54 4.04
C ASP A 49 12.42 -12.79 4.48
N VAL A 50 11.50 -12.61 5.41
CA VAL A 50 10.59 -13.67 5.85
C VAL A 50 9.44 -13.77 4.85
N VAL A 51 9.28 -14.98 4.29
CA VAL A 51 8.10 -15.35 3.52
C VAL A 51 7.09 -15.96 4.49
N PHE A 52 5.98 -15.26 4.67
CA PHE A 52 4.78 -15.85 5.26
C PHE A 52 4.15 -16.78 4.24
N ALA A 53 3.88 -18.03 4.62
CA ALA A 53 3.35 -19.03 3.72
C ALA A 53 1.88 -19.32 4.03
N SER A 54 1.09 -19.48 2.98
CA SER A 54 -0.27 -20.04 3.06
C SER A 54 -0.26 -21.57 2.98
N GLU A 55 0.78 -22.12 2.32
CA GLU A 55 1.07 -23.55 2.28
C GLU A 55 2.59 -23.73 2.38
N LEU A 56 3.03 -24.56 3.33
CA LEU A 56 4.44 -24.89 3.56
C LEU A 56 4.60 -26.40 3.76
N LYS A 57 5.32 -27.05 2.84
CA LYS A 57 5.63 -28.49 2.92
C LYS A 57 6.92 -28.83 2.21
N LYS A 58 7.49 -30.01 2.47
CA LYS A 58 8.61 -30.51 1.67
C LYS A 58 8.19 -30.68 0.21
N ALA A 59 9.06 -30.28 -0.70
CA ALA A 59 8.82 -30.43 -2.12
C ALA A 59 9.13 -31.87 -2.55
N GLU A 60 8.19 -32.50 -3.27
CA GLU A 60 8.37 -33.83 -3.85
C GLU A 60 8.94 -33.77 -5.27
N SER A 61 8.70 -32.67 -5.97
CA SER A 61 9.16 -32.40 -7.33
C SER A 61 9.43 -30.92 -7.52
N ALA A 62 10.14 -30.57 -8.60
CA ALA A 62 10.35 -29.18 -8.97
C ALA A 62 9.03 -28.49 -9.32
N GLY A 63 8.94 -27.18 -9.05
CA GLY A 63 7.76 -26.40 -9.36
C GLY A 63 7.94 -24.93 -9.07
N ARG A 64 7.02 -24.09 -9.57
CA ARG A 64 7.14 -22.62 -9.47
C ARG A 64 7.21 -22.08 -8.03
N PHE A 65 6.61 -22.79 -7.08
CA PHE A 65 6.61 -22.43 -5.65
C PHE A 65 7.67 -23.21 -4.85
N VAL A 66 8.60 -23.89 -5.52
CA VAL A 66 9.64 -24.66 -4.85
C VAL A 66 10.87 -23.79 -4.62
N LYS A 67 11.28 -23.65 -3.36
CA LYS A 67 12.48 -22.92 -2.92
C LYS A 67 13.32 -23.83 -2.04
N ASN A 68 14.54 -24.15 -2.47
CA ASN A 68 15.51 -24.96 -1.73
C ASN A 68 14.90 -26.24 -1.08
N GLY A 69 14.13 -27.00 -1.86
CA GLY A 69 13.50 -28.26 -1.41
C GLY A 69 12.21 -28.10 -0.60
N TRP A 70 11.64 -26.89 -0.52
CA TRP A 70 10.37 -26.61 0.11
C TRP A 70 9.36 -26.08 -0.89
N HIS A 71 8.13 -26.60 -0.85
CA HIS A 71 6.99 -25.99 -1.52
C HIS A 71 6.46 -24.88 -0.61
N VAL A 72 6.59 -23.64 -1.06
CA VAL A 72 6.28 -22.42 -0.30
C VAL A 72 5.33 -21.54 -1.13
N VAL A 73 4.05 -21.56 -0.80
CA VAL A 73 3.06 -20.68 -1.45
C VAL A 73 2.93 -19.40 -0.63
N PRO A 74 3.38 -18.24 -1.12
CA PRO A 74 3.39 -17.01 -0.33
C PRO A 74 1.99 -16.57 0.06
N ASN A 75 1.81 -16.21 1.33
CA ASN A 75 0.72 -15.39 1.82
C ASN A 75 1.12 -13.91 1.67
N THR A 76 0.82 -13.33 0.52
CA THR A 76 1.23 -11.96 0.17
C THR A 76 0.51 -10.89 1.01
N THR A 77 -0.67 -11.21 1.54
CA THR A 77 -1.43 -10.30 2.41
C THR A 77 -0.96 -10.33 3.86
N ARG A 78 -0.28 -11.41 4.26
CA ARG A 78 0.27 -11.64 5.63
C ARG A 78 -0.80 -11.67 6.72
N PHE A 79 -2.06 -11.93 6.35
CA PHE A 79 -3.14 -12.17 7.28
C PHE A 79 -3.20 -13.64 7.66
N PHE A 80 -3.28 -13.90 8.96
CA PHE A 80 -3.53 -15.22 9.54
C PHE A 80 -4.72 -15.11 10.49
N ARG A 81 -5.48 -16.21 10.64
CA ARG A 81 -6.53 -16.25 11.66
C ARG A 81 -5.91 -16.50 13.03
N VAL A 82 -6.45 -15.84 14.05
CA VAL A 82 -6.14 -16.15 15.45
C VAL A 82 -6.47 -17.63 15.70
N GLY A 83 -5.60 -18.34 16.43
CA GLY A 83 -5.71 -19.79 16.64
C GLY A 83 -5.38 -20.63 15.39
N LYS A 84 -4.90 -20.01 14.30
CA LYS A 84 -4.23 -20.72 13.20
C LYS A 84 -2.76 -20.36 13.17
N PRO A 85 -1.87 -21.32 12.93
CA PRO A 85 -0.45 -21.06 12.97
C PRO A 85 0.02 -20.17 11.81
N ILE A 86 1.02 -19.35 12.09
CA ILE A 86 1.79 -18.63 11.09
C ILE A 86 2.87 -19.57 10.56
N GLN A 87 2.84 -19.87 9.27
CA GLN A 87 3.88 -20.64 8.60
C GLN A 87 4.91 -19.68 7.99
N ILE A 88 6.20 -19.90 8.26
CA ILE A 88 7.27 -19.04 7.78
C ILE A 88 8.36 -19.82 7.04
N TYR A 89 8.97 -19.15 6.07
CA TYR A 89 10.18 -19.57 5.37
C TYR A 89 11.16 -18.40 5.33
N PHE A 90 12.43 -18.66 5.63
CA PHE A 90 13.52 -17.70 5.43
C PHE A 90 14.86 -18.43 5.30
N GLU A 91 15.88 -17.71 4.86
CA GLU A 91 17.23 -18.21 4.65
C GLU A 91 18.20 -17.40 5.51
N VAL A 92 19.23 -18.09 6.00
CA VAL A 92 20.36 -17.47 6.71
C VAL A 92 21.61 -17.75 5.91
N TYR A 93 22.42 -16.72 5.71
CA TYR A 93 23.64 -16.76 4.91
C TYR A 93 24.85 -16.29 5.71
N ASN A 94 26.03 -16.62 5.18
CA ASN A 94 27.35 -16.18 5.65
C ASN A 94 27.66 -16.63 7.09
N PHE A 95 27.24 -17.84 7.48
CA PHE A 95 27.77 -18.47 8.68
C PHE A 95 29.27 -18.69 8.52
N LYS A 96 30.05 -18.31 9.53
CA LYS A 96 31.43 -18.78 9.66
C LYS A 96 31.40 -20.19 10.22
N VAL A 97 31.83 -21.15 9.41
CA VAL A 97 31.84 -22.57 9.75
C VAL A 97 33.18 -22.94 10.38
N MET A 98 33.14 -23.75 11.44
CA MET A 98 34.29 -24.33 12.10
C MET A 98 34.33 -25.85 11.81
N PRO A 99 35.07 -26.30 10.76
CA PRO A 99 34.93 -27.65 10.17
C PRO A 99 35.17 -28.84 11.12
N ASN A 100 35.81 -28.59 12.28
CA ASN A 100 36.16 -29.61 13.26
C ASN A 100 35.46 -29.43 14.61
N ASN A 101 34.49 -28.53 14.72
CA ASN A 101 33.74 -28.31 15.95
C ASN A 101 32.32 -28.90 15.82
N PRO A 102 32.05 -30.09 16.41
CA PRO A 102 30.72 -30.70 16.35
C PRO A 102 29.65 -29.88 17.10
N ASN A 103 30.06 -28.87 17.87
CA ASN A 103 29.20 -27.94 18.56
C ASN A 103 29.05 -26.60 17.83
N ASP A 104 29.53 -26.47 16.59
CA ASP A 104 29.36 -25.28 15.76
C ASP A 104 27.87 -25.07 15.47
N SER A 105 27.28 -24.14 16.23
CA SER A 105 25.84 -24.04 16.39
C SER A 105 25.40 -22.60 16.54
N PHE A 106 24.13 -22.37 16.26
CA PHE A 106 23.45 -21.11 16.49
C PHE A 106 22.17 -21.34 17.28
N VAL A 107 21.68 -20.28 17.92
CA VAL A 107 20.39 -20.26 18.61
C VAL A 107 19.43 -19.42 17.77
N LEU A 108 18.24 -19.95 17.56
CA LEU A 108 17.18 -19.31 16.80
C LEU A 108 15.95 -19.14 17.69
N GLY A 109 15.52 -17.90 17.88
CA GLY A 109 14.34 -17.54 18.67
C GLY A 109 13.34 -16.73 17.84
N TYR A 110 12.09 -16.82 18.25
CA TYR A 110 10.99 -16.05 17.66
C TYR A 110 10.17 -15.38 18.75
N SER A 111 9.68 -14.18 18.45
CA SER A 111 8.69 -13.51 19.27
C SER A 111 7.73 -12.70 18.40
N LEU A 112 6.50 -12.52 18.88
CA LEU A 112 5.54 -11.57 18.33
C LEU A 112 5.49 -10.36 19.25
N LEU A 113 5.66 -9.18 18.65
CA LEU A 113 5.59 -7.89 19.31
C LEU A 113 4.32 -7.17 18.85
N ASP A 114 3.65 -6.45 19.75
CA ASP A 114 2.55 -5.57 19.39
C ASP A 114 3.04 -4.25 18.75
N THR A 115 2.10 -3.34 18.47
CA THR A 115 2.42 -2.02 17.89
C THR A 115 3.19 -1.09 18.83
N ALA A 116 3.28 -1.42 20.13
CA ALA A 116 4.07 -0.70 21.12
C ALA A 116 5.45 -1.36 21.35
N ASP A 117 5.85 -2.29 20.47
CA ASP A 117 7.08 -3.09 20.57
C ASP A 117 7.16 -3.96 21.84
N VAL A 118 6.02 -4.27 22.47
CA VAL A 118 5.96 -5.16 23.62
C VAL A 118 5.86 -6.61 23.14
N VAL A 119 6.73 -7.48 23.66
CA VAL A 119 6.66 -8.92 23.36
C VAL A 119 5.40 -9.51 23.99
N VAL A 120 4.44 -9.90 23.15
CA VAL A 120 3.17 -10.51 23.58
C VAL A 120 3.19 -12.04 23.54
N LYS A 121 4.10 -12.63 22.75
CA LYS A 121 4.30 -14.08 22.69
C LYS A 121 5.73 -14.40 22.30
N SER A 122 6.33 -15.35 23.01
CA SER A 122 7.67 -15.89 22.71
C SER A 122 7.58 -17.38 22.43
N TYR A 123 8.39 -17.85 21.50
CA TYR A 123 8.47 -19.27 21.16
C TYR A 123 9.79 -19.86 21.69
N PRO A 124 9.82 -21.14 22.09
CA PRO A 124 11.04 -21.77 22.58
C PRO A 124 12.18 -21.64 21.59
N ALA A 125 13.31 -21.10 22.04
CA ALA A 125 14.50 -20.96 21.21
C ALA A 125 15.09 -22.34 20.90
N LYS A 126 15.48 -22.55 19.64
CA LYS A 126 16.04 -23.81 19.14
C LYS A 126 17.55 -23.64 18.96
N ARG A 127 18.34 -24.54 19.57
CA ARG A 127 19.78 -24.67 19.27
C ARG A 127 19.94 -25.62 18.07
N LEU A 128 20.63 -25.16 17.04
CA LEU A 128 20.77 -25.86 15.76
C LEU A 128 22.23 -25.93 15.35
N ILE A 129 22.66 -27.08 14.85
CA ILE A 129 24.01 -27.26 14.27
C ILE A 129 24.03 -26.57 12.89
N LYS A 130 25.14 -25.90 12.58
CA LYS A 130 25.33 -25.28 11.26
C LYS A 130 25.58 -26.38 10.22
N PRO A 131 24.75 -26.47 9.15
CA PRO A 131 24.99 -27.44 8.08
C PRO A 131 26.04 -26.97 7.07
N GLY A 132 26.45 -25.70 7.13
CA GLY A 132 27.36 -25.05 6.20
C GLY A 132 27.28 -23.53 6.37
N GLU A 133 27.72 -22.80 5.35
CA GLU A 133 27.73 -21.32 5.33
C GLU A 133 26.31 -20.72 5.22
N SER A 134 25.32 -21.52 4.83
CA SER A 134 23.92 -21.10 4.75
C SER A 134 22.97 -22.18 5.22
N VAL A 135 21.75 -21.79 5.60
CA VAL A 135 20.68 -22.72 5.96
C VAL A 135 19.30 -22.13 5.65
N VAL A 136 18.42 -22.99 5.17
CA VAL A 136 16.99 -22.70 5.04
C VAL A 136 16.29 -23.02 6.35
N LYS A 137 15.41 -22.12 6.80
CA LYS A 137 14.57 -22.33 7.98
C LYS A 137 13.11 -22.15 7.67
N THR A 138 12.35 -23.03 8.28
CA THR A 138 10.90 -23.08 8.25
C THR A 138 10.41 -23.29 9.66
N ASP A 139 9.33 -22.61 10.03
CA ASP A 139 8.68 -22.84 11.32
C ASP A 139 7.18 -22.62 11.23
N VAL A 140 6.49 -23.16 12.22
CA VAL A 140 5.04 -23.07 12.39
C VAL A 140 4.82 -22.46 13.77
N LEU A 141 4.33 -21.23 13.79
CA LEU A 141 4.23 -20.40 14.98
C LEU A 141 2.76 -20.28 15.39
N GLU A 142 2.42 -20.96 16.47
CA GLU A 142 1.06 -21.04 17.01
C GLU A 142 0.55 -19.69 17.54
N THR A 143 -0.73 -19.36 17.28
CA THR A 143 -1.30 -18.03 17.57
C THR A 143 -2.41 -18.04 18.63
N GLU A 144 -2.62 -19.15 19.33
CA GLU A 144 -3.60 -19.23 20.42
C GLU A 144 -3.26 -18.24 21.53
N GLY A 145 -4.31 -17.65 22.11
CA GLY A 145 -4.21 -16.64 23.16
C GLY A 145 -3.84 -15.24 22.69
N LEU A 146 -3.68 -15.03 21.38
CA LEU A 146 -3.47 -13.70 20.80
C LEU A 146 -4.79 -13.06 20.40
N SER A 147 -4.81 -11.73 20.40
CA SER A 147 -5.93 -10.94 19.87
C SER A 147 -5.76 -10.70 18.37
N GLY A 148 -6.84 -10.29 17.70
CA GLY A 148 -6.74 -9.73 16.35
C GLY A 148 -5.97 -8.41 16.38
N GLY A 149 -5.13 -8.16 15.38
CA GLY A 149 -4.33 -6.94 15.30
C GLY A 149 -3.08 -7.06 14.44
N ALA A 150 -2.33 -5.97 14.36
CA ALA A 150 -1.02 -5.92 13.72
C ALA A 150 0.08 -6.28 14.71
N TYR A 151 1.01 -7.13 14.28
CA TYR A 151 2.15 -7.58 15.07
C TYR A 151 3.43 -7.51 14.23
N ASP A 152 4.57 -7.43 14.91
CA ASP A 152 5.88 -7.66 14.32
C ASP A 152 6.40 -9.05 14.73
N LEU A 153 6.59 -9.93 13.75
CA LEU A 153 7.35 -11.17 13.96
C LEU A 153 8.83 -10.81 14.03
N GLN A 154 9.41 -10.95 15.21
CA GLN A 154 10.84 -10.82 15.44
C GLN A 154 11.50 -12.20 15.39
N ILE A 155 12.51 -12.30 14.54
CA ILE A 155 13.45 -13.41 14.47
C ILE A 155 14.75 -12.96 15.10
N GLU A 156 15.23 -13.70 16.08
CA GLU A 156 16.55 -13.48 16.70
C GLU A 156 17.44 -14.69 16.46
N LEU A 157 18.60 -14.43 15.89
CA LEU A 157 19.60 -15.45 15.59
C LEU A 157 20.90 -15.06 16.28
N PHE A 158 21.48 -16.01 17.02
CA PHE A 158 22.74 -15.85 17.71
C PHE A 158 23.71 -16.96 17.31
N ASP A 159 24.77 -16.60 16.59
CA ASP A 159 25.86 -17.51 16.25
C ASP A 159 26.76 -17.69 17.48
N ARG A 160 26.84 -18.92 18.01
CA ARG A 160 27.59 -19.17 19.25
C ARG A 160 29.10 -19.16 19.04
N SER A 161 29.55 -19.38 17.80
CA SER A 161 30.97 -19.46 17.46
C SER A 161 31.54 -18.07 17.21
N THR A 162 30.82 -17.22 16.48
CA THR A 162 31.28 -15.85 16.16
C THR A 162 30.77 -14.79 17.12
N ARG A 163 29.75 -15.12 17.94
CA ARG A 163 28.99 -14.18 18.78
C ARG A 163 28.19 -13.15 17.98
N GLU A 164 28.08 -13.31 16.66
CA GLU A 164 27.23 -12.46 15.83
C GLU A 164 25.76 -12.65 16.20
N HIS A 165 25.02 -11.54 16.26
CA HIS A 165 23.60 -11.51 16.56
C HIS A 165 22.86 -10.77 15.45
N VAL A 166 21.79 -11.37 14.97
CA VAL A 166 20.90 -10.77 13.97
C VAL A 166 19.50 -10.72 14.54
N ARG A 167 18.89 -9.53 14.46
CA ARG A 167 17.47 -9.32 14.75
C ARG A 167 16.77 -8.85 13.47
N HIS A 168 15.74 -9.56 13.06
CA HIS A 168 14.93 -9.20 11.90
C HIS A 168 13.46 -9.12 12.31
N LYS A 169 12.78 -8.02 11.97
CA LYS A 169 11.35 -7.82 12.23
C LYS A 169 10.57 -7.81 10.92
N ARG A 170 9.39 -8.43 10.93
CA ARG A 170 8.46 -8.38 9.80
C ARG A 170 7.02 -8.32 10.27
N LYS A 171 6.27 -7.34 9.76
CA LYS A 171 4.85 -7.20 10.06
C LYS A 171 4.01 -8.38 9.57
N VAL A 172 3.14 -8.86 10.46
CA VAL A 172 2.12 -9.89 10.26
C VAL A 172 0.80 -9.41 10.89
N PHE A 173 -0.33 -9.86 10.37
CA PHE A 173 -1.64 -9.43 10.84
C PHE A 173 -2.45 -10.65 11.28
N LEU A 174 -3.03 -10.59 12.48
CA LEU A 174 -3.93 -11.61 12.99
C LEU A 174 -5.37 -11.11 12.93
N ILE A 175 -6.28 -11.96 12.45
CA ILE A 175 -7.71 -11.66 12.35
C ILE A 175 -8.46 -12.62 13.28
N SER A 176 -9.28 -12.09 14.19
CA SER A 176 -10.21 -12.89 15.01
C SER A 176 -11.47 -13.26 14.19
N ASP A 177 -12.06 -14.41 14.49
CA ASP A 177 -13.26 -14.92 13.79
C ASP A 177 -14.49 -14.00 13.90
N GLU A 178 -14.49 -13.01 14.81
CA GLU A 178 -15.54 -11.98 14.90
C GLU A 178 -15.57 -11.02 13.69
N ASN A 179 -14.60 -11.09 12.77
CA ASN A 179 -14.58 -10.34 11.52
C ASN A 179 -14.52 -11.29 10.31
N GLU A 180 -15.68 -11.83 9.90
CA GLU A 180 -15.86 -12.76 8.77
C GLU A 180 -15.52 -12.22 7.37
N ASN A 181 -14.94 -11.03 7.25
CA ASN A 181 -14.43 -10.52 5.99
C ASN A 181 -12.99 -10.09 6.24
N PRO A 182 -11.97 -10.55 5.48
CA PRO A 182 -10.65 -9.94 5.56
C PRO A 182 -10.83 -8.48 5.13
N GLN A 183 -11.14 -7.61 6.09
CA GLN A 183 -11.30 -6.20 5.84
C GLN A 183 -9.97 -5.77 5.24
N LEU A 184 -10.07 -5.20 4.04
CA LEU A 184 -8.97 -4.56 3.36
C LEU A 184 -8.15 -3.76 4.39
N THR A 185 -6.82 -3.79 4.31
CA THR A 185 -6.01 -2.88 5.14
C THR A 185 -6.50 -1.45 4.95
N GLU A 186 -6.25 -0.56 5.90
CA GLU A 186 -6.63 0.86 5.75
C GLU A 186 -6.16 1.44 4.40
N ALA A 187 -4.93 1.11 3.99
CA ALA A 187 -4.39 1.48 2.68
C ALA A 187 -5.19 0.88 1.51
N GLN A 188 -5.65 -0.36 1.60
CA GLN A 188 -6.46 -1.00 0.57
C GLN A 188 -7.90 -0.46 0.55
N GLN A 189 -8.49 -0.17 1.72
CA GLN A 189 -9.79 0.51 1.83
C GLN A 189 -9.72 1.89 1.20
N GLU A 190 -8.62 2.59 1.41
CA GLU A 190 -8.38 3.90 0.84
C GLU A 190 -8.18 3.86 -0.68
N GLN A 191 -7.44 2.87 -1.19
CA GLN A 191 -7.33 2.66 -2.64
C GLN A 191 -8.67 2.30 -3.28
N LEU A 192 -9.47 1.46 -2.62
CA LEU A 192 -10.82 1.12 -3.08
C LEU A 192 -11.73 2.36 -3.04
N ARG A 193 -11.62 3.14 -1.96
CA ARG A 193 -11.90 4.59 -1.82
C ARG A 193 -11.80 5.31 -3.15
N TYR A 194 -10.56 5.59 -3.51
CA TYR A 194 -10.20 6.38 -4.68
C TYR A 194 -10.71 5.77 -5.99
N PHE A 195 -10.71 4.44 -6.11
CA PHE A 195 -11.23 3.76 -7.30
C PHE A 195 -12.75 3.96 -7.49
N GLN A 196 -13.51 4.06 -6.40
CA GLN A 196 -14.97 4.21 -6.40
C GLN A 196 -15.43 5.67 -6.50
N THR A 197 -14.57 6.63 -6.15
CA THR A 197 -14.91 8.06 -6.11
C THR A 197 -14.90 8.71 -7.50
N ILE A 198 -15.96 8.47 -8.28
CA ILE A 198 -16.06 8.99 -9.66
C ILE A 198 -16.89 10.28 -9.82
N HIS A 199 -17.58 10.73 -8.76
CA HIS A 199 -18.58 11.82 -8.84
C HIS A 199 -18.05 13.16 -9.35
N HIS A 200 -16.76 13.45 -9.18
CA HIS A 200 -16.16 14.69 -9.68
C HIS A 200 -15.85 14.69 -11.18
N ILE A 201 -15.89 13.51 -11.81
CA ILE A 201 -15.35 13.30 -13.16
C ILE A 201 -16.29 12.53 -14.10
N ALA A 202 -17.28 11.83 -13.55
CA ALA A 202 -18.28 11.10 -14.32
C ALA A 202 -19.39 12.05 -14.80
N SER A 203 -20.02 11.72 -15.92
CA SER A 203 -21.20 12.44 -16.39
C SER A 203 -22.40 12.15 -15.49
N GLU A 204 -23.40 13.03 -15.45
CA GLU A 204 -24.65 12.79 -14.70
C GLU A 204 -25.33 11.47 -15.09
N LYS A 205 -25.27 11.11 -16.38
CA LYS A 205 -25.79 9.83 -16.89
C LYS A 205 -25.02 8.64 -16.33
N ASP A 206 -23.69 8.71 -16.31
CA ASP A 206 -22.83 7.64 -15.78
C ASP A 206 -23.02 7.49 -14.26
N LEU A 207 -23.18 8.59 -13.53
CA LEU A 207 -23.45 8.59 -12.10
C LEU A 207 -24.82 8.00 -11.78
N GLY A 208 -25.88 8.43 -12.47
CA GLY A 208 -27.21 7.86 -12.29
C GLY A 208 -27.23 6.36 -12.56
N LEU A 209 -26.52 5.89 -13.59
CA LEU A 209 -26.35 4.46 -13.84
C LEU A 209 -25.60 3.78 -12.70
N TYR A 210 -24.45 4.30 -12.28
CA TYR A 210 -23.64 3.73 -11.20
C TYR A 210 -24.41 3.60 -9.88
N GLU A 211 -25.19 4.62 -9.51
CA GLU A 211 -25.99 4.66 -8.30
C GLU A 211 -27.17 3.68 -8.34
N SER A 212 -27.76 3.45 -9.52
CA SER A 212 -28.86 2.50 -9.72
C SER A 212 -28.45 1.01 -9.62
N LEU A 213 -27.15 0.70 -9.64
CA LEU A 213 -26.67 -0.68 -9.61
C LEU A 213 -26.85 -1.31 -8.22
N PRO A 214 -27.53 -2.48 -8.12
CA PRO A 214 -27.97 -3.02 -6.83
C PRO A 214 -26.88 -3.77 -6.06
N THR A 215 -25.86 -4.32 -6.74
CA THR A 215 -24.83 -5.16 -6.12
C THR A 215 -23.43 -4.57 -6.25
N GLN A 216 -22.58 -4.86 -5.26
CA GLN A 216 -21.19 -4.44 -5.26
C GLN A 216 -20.43 -4.97 -6.48
N ASP A 217 -20.68 -6.22 -6.91
CA ASP A 217 -20.07 -6.79 -8.11
C ASP A 217 -20.45 -6.02 -9.37
N SER A 218 -21.72 -5.59 -9.49
CA SER A 218 -22.19 -4.79 -10.61
C SER A 218 -21.52 -3.42 -10.63
N LYS A 219 -21.42 -2.76 -9.47
CA LYS A 219 -20.70 -1.50 -9.30
C LYS A 219 -19.21 -1.63 -9.68
N MET A 220 -18.55 -2.70 -9.26
CA MET A 220 -17.16 -2.95 -9.62
C MET A 220 -16.98 -3.22 -11.11
N LYS A 221 -17.91 -3.94 -11.76
CA LYS A 221 -17.91 -4.14 -13.22
C LYS A 221 -18.11 -2.83 -13.98
N PHE A 222 -19.02 -1.97 -13.49
CA PHE A 222 -19.21 -0.63 -14.02
C PHE A 222 -17.93 0.21 -13.93
N LEU A 223 -17.33 0.31 -12.73
CA LEU A 223 -16.12 1.12 -12.51
C LEU A 223 -14.95 0.67 -13.40
N ARG A 224 -14.75 -0.64 -13.56
CA ARG A 224 -13.74 -1.18 -14.50
C ARG A 224 -13.97 -0.69 -15.93
N THR A 225 -15.22 -0.70 -16.37
CA THR A 225 -15.59 -0.25 -17.72
C THR A 225 -15.46 1.27 -17.87
N PHE A 226 -15.88 2.01 -16.85
CA PHE A 226 -15.78 3.46 -16.77
C PHE A 226 -14.34 3.94 -16.90
N TRP A 227 -13.44 3.39 -16.08
CA TRP A 227 -12.02 3.75 -16.10
C TRP A 227 -11.36 3.36 -17.43
N LYS A 228 -11.66 2.17 -17.97
CA LYS A 228 -11.16 1.74 -19.29
C LYS A 228 -11.55 2.71 -20.41
N LYS A 229 -12.78 3.24 -20.40
CA LYS A 229 -13.24 4.23 -21.40
C LYS A 229 -12.49 5.56 -21.31
N LEU A 230 -12.05 5.93 -20.12
CA LEU A 230 -11.32 7.19 -19.87
C LEU A 230 -9.81 7.07 -20.06
N ASP A 231 -9.32 5.90 -20.44
CA ASP A 231 -7.91 5.65 -20.69
C ASP A 231 -7.41 6.47 -21.90
N PRO A 232 -6.53 7.46 -21.72
CA PRO A 232 -6.02 8.28 -22.83
C PRO A 232 -5.05 7.51 -23.71
N THR A 233 -4.44 6.44 -23.17
CA THR A 233 -3.42 5.67 -23.86
C THR A 233 -3.69 4.17 -23.69
N PRO A 234 -4.78 3.61 -24.26
CA PRO A 234 -5.18 2.21 -24.03
C PRO A 234 -4.16 1.15 -24.49
N LYS A 235 -3.10 1.57 -25.18
CA LYS A 235 -1.98 0.72 -25.62
C LYS A 235 -0.90 0.59 -24.55
N THR A 236 -0.86 1.49 -23.58
CA THR A 236 -0.03 1.31 -22.40
C THR A 236 -0.77 0.38 -21.44
N PRO A 237 -0.04 -0.41 -20.65
CA PRO A 237 -0.72 -1.30 -19.73
C PRO A 237 -1.29 -0.52 -18.53
N LEU A 238 -0.81 0.68 -18.23
CA LEU A 238 -1.35 1.46 -17.12
C LEU A 238 -2.45 2.38 -17.63
N ASN A 239 -3.62 2.40 -16.98
CA ASN A 239 -4.58 3.47 -17.21
C ASN A 239 -4.10 4.78 -16.57
N GLU A 240 -3.54 5.69 -17.38
CA GLU A 240 -2.94 6.93 -16.87
C GLU A 240 -3.97 7.83 -16.19
N ARG A 241 -5.22 7.81 -16.66
CA ARG A 241 -6.29 8.64 -16.11
C ARG A 241 -6.74 8.19 -14.73
N LEU A 242 -6.77 6.88 -14.47
CA LEU A 242 -7.03 6.31 -13.15
C LEU A 242 -5.86 6.58 -12.20
N ARG A 243 -4.61 6.40 -12.66
CA ARG A 243 -3.43 6.73 -11.84
C ARG A 243 -3.44 8.20 -11.42
N ASP A 244 -3.66 9.09 -12.38
CA ASP A 244 -3.75 10.53 -12.13
C ASP A 244 -4.90 10.86 -11.16
N HIS A 245 -6.06 10.21 -11.31
CA HIS A 245 -7.16 10.36 -10.36
C HIS A 245 -6.78 9.96 -8.93
N ILE A 246 -6.19 8.77 -8.74
CA ILE A 246 -5.75 8.28 -7.43
C ILE A 246 -4.74 9.25 -6.79
N ASN A 247 -3.79 9.75 -7.59
CA ASN A 247 -2.80 10.72 -7.11
C ASN A 247 -3.46 12.04 -6.68
N ARG A 248 -4.44 12.55 -7.44
CA ARG A 248 -5.17 13.78 -7.10
C ARG A 248 -6.05 13.60 -5.86
N MET A 249 -6.69 12.44 -5.71
CA MET A 249 -7.47 12.10 -4.52
C MET A 249 -6.58 12.10 -3.28
N LYS A 250 -5.45 11.39 -3.35
CA LYS A 250 -4.47 11.34 -2.25
C LYS A 250 -3.93 12.72 -1.91
N TYR A 251 -3.47 13.48 -2.90
CA TYR A 251 -2.97 14.84 -2.67
C TYR A 251 -4.03 15.72 -2.02
N SER A 252 -5.30 15.59 -2.44
CA SER A 252 -6.40 16.36 -1.86
C SER A 252 -6.61 15.99 -0.40
N ASP A 253 -6.65 14.71 -0.06
CA ASP A 253 -6.81 14.24 1.32
C ASP A 253 -5.63 14.64 2.22
N ASP A 254 -4.40 14.60 1.69
CA ASP A 254 -3.19 15.00 2.41
C ASP A 254 -3.11 16.54 2.63
N THR A 255 -3.65 17.34 1.70
CA THR A 255 -3.41 18.81 1.67
C THR A 255 -4.61 19.65 2.08
N PHE A 256 -5.83 19.21 1.77
CA PHE A 256 -7.05 20.02 1.90
C PHE A 256 -7.99 19.56 3.01
N THR A 257 -7.60 18.57 3.80
CA THR A 257 -8.34 18.17 5.01
C THR A 257 -8.26 19.31 6.03
N SER A 258 -9.39 19.99 6.27
CA SER A 258 -9.48 21.19 7.12
C SER A 258 -10.30 20.98 8.40
N GLN A 259 -11.09 19.90 8.48
CA GLN A 259 -11.93 19.61 9.64
C GLN A 259 -11.94 18.10 9.96
N PRO A 260 -12.07 17.72 11.24
CA PRO A 260 -12.26 16.32 11.62
C PRO A 260 -13.47 15.71 10.91
N GLY A 261 -13.29 14.53 10.33
CA GLY A 261 -14.37 13.79 9.67
C GLY A 261 -14.72 14.24 8.25
N LYS A 262 -14.12 15.33 7.74
CA LYS A 262 -14.28 15.77 6.34
C LYS A 262 -12.96 15.62 5.60
N ARG A 263 -12.91 14.73 4.61
CA ARG A 263 -11.69 14.48 3.84
C ARG A 263 -11.42 15.62 2.86
N GLY A 264 -10.15 15.88 2.56
CA GLY A 264 -9.78 16.92 1.60
C GLY A 264 -10.41 16.75 0.22
N SER A 265 -10.59 15.52 -0.26
CA SER A 265 -11.30 15.18 -1.52
C SER A 265 -12.80 15.52 -1.52
N GLU A 266 -13.39 15.81 -0.35
CA GLU A 266 -14.79 16.24 -0.17
C GLU A 266 -14.91 17.76 -0.01
N THR A 267 -13.80 18.50 -0.05
CA THR A 267 -13.79 19.97 -0.02
C THR A 267 -13.89 20.56 -1.42
N ASP A 268 -14.25 21.85 -1.53
CA ASP A 268 -14.28 22.53 -2.83
C ASP A 268 -12.91 22.58 -3.50
N LYS A 269 -11.84 22.78 -2.72
CA LYS A 269 -10.46 22.71 -3.21
C LYS A 269 -10.12 21.32 -3.73
N GLY A 270 -10.45 20.28 -2.97
CA GLY A 270 -10.25 18.89 -3.40
C GLY A 270 -11.02 18.56 -4.67
N ARG A 271 -12.32 18.90 -4.72
CA ARG A 271 -13.15 18.73 -5.92
C ARG A 271 -12.51 19.37 -7.15
N VAL A 272 -12.14 20.65 -7.06
CA VAL A 272 -11.52 21.38 -8.18
C VAL A 272 -10.19 20.75 -8.56
N TYR A 273 -9.35 20.38 -7.59
CA TYR A 273 -8.07 19.72 -7.86
C TYR A 273 -8.23 18.34 -8.51
N ILE A 274 -9.20 17.54 -8.07
CA ILE A 274 -9.50 16.23 -8.65
C ILE A 274 -9.99 16.36 -10.09
N LYS A 275 -10.89 17.31 -10.34
CA LYS A 275 -11.50 17.55 -11.66
C LYS A 275 -10.53 18.17 -12.66
N TYR A 276 -9.84 19.24 -12.28
CA TYR A 276 -9.02 20.06 -13.18
C TYR A 276 -7.51 19.80 -13.06
N GLY A 277 -7.07 19.12 -12.00
CA GLY A 277 -5.66 18.83 -11.74
C GLY A 277 -4.97 19.95 -10.98
N PRO A 278 -3.62 19.98 -10.97
CA PRO A 278 -2.88 21.07 -10.33
C PRO A 278 -3.09 22.39 -11.09
N PRO A 279 -3.29 23.52 -10.38
CA PRO A 279 -3.35 24.83 -11.01
C PRO A 279 -2.00 25.21 -11.61
N SER A 280 -2.04 26.06 -12.63
CA SER A 280 -0.85 26.65 -13.27
C SER A 280 -0.18 27.67 -12.35
N GLU A 281 -0.99 28.43 -11.63
CA GLU A 281 -0.55 29.40 -10.62
C GLU A 281 -1.50 29.35 -9.42
N ARG A 282 -0.95 29.55 -8.23
CA ARG A 282 -1.70 29.63 -6.98
C ARG A 282 -1.23 30.84 -6.20
N ASP A 283 -2.14 31.78 -5.97
CA ASP A 283 -1.90 32.98 -5.17
C ASP A 283 -2.69 32.90 -3.87
N TYR A 284 -1.98 33.01 -2.75
CA TYR A 284 -2.54 32.92 -1.42
C TYR A 284 -2.39 34.26 -0.69
N THR A 285 -3.52 34.90 -0.40
CA THR A 285 -3.55 36.20 0.27
C THR A 285 -4.26 36.09 1.62
N THR A 286 -3.58 36.52 2.68
CA THR A 286 -4.16 36.69 4.03
C THR A 286 -4.24 38.16 4.38
N SER A 287 -5.44 38.67 4.67
CA SER A 287 -5.61 40.04 5.17
C SER A 287 -5.75 40.05 6.69
N ALA A 288 -4.74 40.58 7.38
CA ALA A 288 -4.76 40.75 8.83
C ALA A 288 -5.86 41.72 9.32
N ALA A 289 -6.30 42.64 8.46
CA ALA A 289 -7.31 43.64 8.81
C ALA A 289 -8.75 43.10 8.81
N ILE A 290 -9.01 41.96 8.16
CA ILE A 290 -10.37 41.44 7.94
C ILE A 290 -10.51 39.96 8.33
N GLY A 291 -9.45 39.32 8.84
CA GLY A 291 -9.48 37.92 9.29
C GLY A 291 -9.83 36.91 8.18
N LYS A 292 -9.56 37.26 6.93
CA LYS A 292 -10.01 36.53 5.74
C LYS A 292 -8.82 36.05 4.91
N ALA A 293 -8.87 34.77 4.52
CA ALA A 293 -7.88 34.14 3.67
C ALA A 293 -8.49 33.78 2.30
N ILE A 294 -7.80 34.18 1.23
CA ILE A 294 -8.18 33.94 -0.16
C ILE A 294 -7.10 33.06 -0.79
N ASP A 295 -7.54 32.03 -1.52
CA ASP A 295 -6.67 31.17 -2.31
C ASP A 295 -7.19 31.18 -3.76
N THR A 296 -6.41 31.77 -4.65
CA THR A 296 -6.78 31.98 -6.05
C THR A 296 -5.98 31.01 -6.91
N TRP A 297 -6.68 30.17 -7.66
CA TRP A 297 -6.09 29.17 -8.54
C TRP A 297 -6.32 29.57 -10.00
N THR A 298 -5.25 29.69 -10.76
CA THR A 298 -5.29 29.98 -12.19
C THR A 298 -4.93 28.73 -12.98
N TYR A 299 -5.75 28.39 -13.97
CA TYR A 299 -5.48 27.34 -14.94
C TYR A 299 -5.31 27.97 -16.31
N GLU A 300 -4.20 27.71 -17.00
CA GLU A 300 -3.92 28.33 -18.32
C GLU A 300 -4.03 27.33 -19.49
N LYS A 301 -3.89 26.03 -19.21
CA LYS A 301 -3.78 24.98 -20.22
C LYS A 301 -5.01 24.81 -21.14
N SER A 302 -6.16 25.38 -20.79
CA SER A 302 -7.40 25.24 -21.57
C SER A 302 -8.10 26.57 -21.84
N GLY A 303 -7.40 27.70 -21.63
CA GLY A 303 -7.98 29.03 -21.44
C GLY A 303 -7.68 29.50 -20.01
N ARG A 304 -7.54 30.82 -19.81
CA ARG A 304 -7.25 31.40 -18.49
C ARG A 304 -8.50 31.35 -17.63
N TYR A 305 -8.63 30.32 -16.81
CA TYR A 305 -9.70 30.17 -15.84
C TYR A 305 -9.22 30.42 -14.42
N ILE A 306 -10.05 31.11 -13.65
CA ILE A 306 -9.76 31.48 -12.27
C ILE A 306 -10.76 30.75 -11.38
N PHE A 307 -10.29 30.23 -10.26
CA PHE A 307 -11.09 29.72 -9.16
C PHE A 307 -10.67 30.46 -7.89
N ILE A 308 -11.61 31.10 -7.22
CA ILE A 308 -11.36 31.86 -6.00
C ILE A 308 -12.01 31.10 -4.85
N PHE A 309 -11.17 30.68 -3.92
CA PHE A 309 -11.60 30.05 -2.69
C PHE A 309 -11.43 31.00 -1.52
N PHE A 310 -12.41 30.99 -0.64
CA PHE A 310 -12.47 31.94 0.46
C PHE A 310 -12.80 31.24 1.77
N ASP A 311 -12.00 31.52 2.79
CA ASP A 311 -12.29 31.13 4.17
C ASP A 311 -13.03 32.24 4.88
N ARG A 312 -14.37 32.09 4.92
CA ARG A 312 -15.28 33.08 5.51
C ARG A 312 -15.06 33.28 7.01
N ARG A 313 -14.65 32.22 7.70
CA ARG A 313 -14.65 32.15 9.18
C ARG A 313 -13.25 32.17 9.78
N GLY A 314 -12.20 32.17 8.95
CA GLY A 314 -10.81 32.02 9.42
C GLY A 314 -10.52 30.64 10.03
N THR A 315 -11.28 29.62 9.60
CA THR A 315 -11.22 28.26 10.18
C THR A 315 -10.37 27.28 9.38
N GLY A 316 -9.79 27.73 8.26
CA GLY A 316 -9.12 26.89 7.27
C GLY A 316 -10.08 26.18 6.32
N VAL A 317 -11.39 26.42 6.42
CA VAL A 317 -12.39 25.87 5.50
C VAL A 317 -12.59 26.83 4.35
N TYR A 318 -12.14 26.41 3.17
CA TYR A 318 -12.25 27.21 1.97
C TYR A 318 -13.42 26.75 1.12
N GLU A 319 -14.29 27.68 0.76
CA GLU A 319 -15.41 27.47 -0.15
C GLU A 319 -15.10 28.12 -1.49
N LEU A 320 -15.50 27.48 -2.59
CA LEU A 320 -15.45 28.11 -3.91
C LEU A 320 -16.49 29.23 -3.94
N VAL A 321 -16.04 30.47 -4.08
CA VAL A 321 -16.93 31.64 -4.12
C VAL A 321 -17.06 32.25 -5.50
N HIS A 322 -16.11 31.99 -6.40
CA HIS A 322 -16.15 32.44 -7.78
C HIS A 322 -15.30 31.56 -8.68
N SER A 323 -15.77 31.31 -9.90
CA SER A 323 -14.99 30.74 -10.99
C SER A 323 -15.39 31.35 -12.33
N THR A 324 -14.42 31.51 -13.23
CA THR A 324 -14.66 31.87 -14.64
C THR A 324 -14.81 30.65 -15.54
N MET A 325 -14.71 29.43 -14.99
CA MET A 325 -14.92 28.18 -15.73
C MET A 325 -16.41 27.95 -15.99
N SER A 326 -16.76 27.61 -17.23
CA SER A 326 -18.15 27.30 -17.58
C SER A 326 -18.66 26.07 -16.81
N GLY A 327 -19.88 26.16 -16.27
CA GLY A 327 -20.50 25.13 -15.43
C GLY A 327 -20.04 25.13 -13.97
N GLU A 328 -19.19 26.07 -13.56
CA GLU A 328 -18.79 26.29 -12.16
C GLU A 328 -19.48 27.55 -11.59
N LEU A 329 -19.35 27.79 -10.28
CA LEU A 329 -20.00 28.92 -9.61
C LEU A 329 -19.47 30.26 -10.14
N TYR A 330 -20.23 30.93 -11.01
CA TYR A 330 -19.89 32.27 -11.49
C TYR A 330 -20.54 33.36 -10.63
N ASN A 331 -19.75 34.00 -9.76
CA ASN A 331 -20.19 35.12 -8.92
C ASN A 331 -19.14 36.25 -8.93
N PRO A 332 -19.19 37.19 -9.88
CA PRO A 332 -18.17 38.26 -9.99
C PRO A 332 -18.17 39.21 -8.80
N ASN A 333 -19.29 39.32 -8.06
CA ASN A 333 -19.45 40.19 -6.90
C ASN A 333 -19.29 39.42 -5.58
N TRP A 334 -18.50 38.34 -5.58
CA TRP A 334 -18.31 37.48 -4.40
C TRP A 334 -17.75 38.23 -3.18
N GLN A 335 -17.08 39.36 -3.38
CA GLN A 335 -16.57 40.24 -2.34
C GLN A 335 -17.67 41.03 -1.63
N ASP A 336 -18.75 41.36 -2.35
CA ASP A 336 -19.86 42.18 -1.85
C ASP A 336 -20.94 41.33 -1.17
N THR A 337 -20.97 40.02 -1.46
CA THR A 337 -21.86 39.09 -0.79
C THR A 337 -21.44 38.87 0.67
N ALA A 338 -22.05 39.65 1.56
CA ALA A 338 -22.09 39.37 2.99
C ALA A 338 -22.86 38.06 3.23
N PHE A 339 -22.13 36.96 3.40
CA PHE A 339 -22.63 35.71 3.97
C PHE A 339 -21.69 35.26 5.08
#